data_AF-A0A7C4MPT8-F1
#
_entry.id   AF-A0A7C4MPT8-F1
#
_cell.length_a   1.000
_cell.length_b   1.000
_cell.length_c   1.000
_cell.angle_alpha   90.00
_cell.angle_beta   90.00
_cell.angle_gamma   90.00
#
_symmetry.space_group_name_H-M   'P 1'
#
loop_
_entity.id
_entity.type
_entity.pdbx_description
1 polymer ?
#
loop_
_entity_poly.entity_id
_entity_poly.type
_entity_poly.pdbx_seq_one_letter_code
_entity_poly.pdbx_strand_id
1 'polypeptide(L)'
;MSGTVLEATEGRCLRNRSGDSLLEGERTVRTSSEEGIIRFRSHLNRIPLQPSLAIAELMAWRDMLYRLHLVGQDAFRYSGLGFGNLSIRARQYPAGFVVTGSQTGHLDHLDCCHFCLITAWTLVPPELWADGTIQPSSESLTHAAVYGCSDHAGAVIHVHCPELWHLQRAVDLPVTDPKAGCGTVDLALEVKRMMADLGNPETGVWILGGHEDGILAFGPDITTAGLSLLHWVAVGCIREHQQRLTCGTA
;
A
#
# COMPACT_ATOMS: atom_id res chain seq x y z
N MET A 1 -52.70 -38.78 -45.18
CA MET A 1 -51.98 -37.52 -44.90
C MET A 1 -50.58 -37.71 -45.44
N SER A 2 -50.37 -37.60 -46.75
CA SER A 2 -50.20 -36.37 -47.54
C SER A 2 -49.04 -35.50 -47.05
N GLY A 3 -48.03 -35.33 -47.89
CA GLY A 3 -47.06 -34.23 -47.78
C GLY A 3 -45.58 -34.63 -47.76
N THR A 4 -45.08 -35.17 -48.86
CA THR A 4 -43.65 -35.14 -49.23
C THR A 4 -43.41 -33.86 -50.07
N VAL A 5 -42.14 -33.47 -50.27
CA VAL A 5 -41.55 -32.98 -51.56
C VAL A 5 -41.11 -31.49 -51.64
N LEU A 6 -39.78 -31.33 -51.80
CA LEU A 6 -39.01 -30.39 -52.67
C LEU A 6 -38.90 -28.90 -52.28
N GLU A 7 -37.85 -28.15 -52.63
CA GLU A 7 -36.48 -28.30 -53.15
C GLU A 7 -35.98 -26.85 -53.38
N ALA A 8 -34.73 -26.71 -53.86
CA ALA A 8 -34.23 -25.60 -54.68
C ALA A 8 -33.78 -24.32 -53.95
N THR A 9 -32.69 -23.61 -54.29
CA THR A 9 -31.41 -23.84 -54.99
C THR A 9 -30.70 -22.47 -54.98
N GLU A 10 -29.36 -22.52 -54.96
CA GLU A 10 -28.42 -21.59 -55.60
C GLU A 10 -28.41 -20.08 -55.31
N GLY A 11 -27.24 -19.61 -54.87
CA GLY A 11 -26.82 -18.21 -54.92
C GLY A 11 -25.30 -18.09 -54.81
N ARG A 12 -24.62 -18.05 -55.96
CA ARG A 12 -23.17 -18.13 -56.14
C ARG A 12 -22.50 -16.75 -55.97
N CYS A 13 -21.44 -16.71 -55.17
CA CYS A 13 -20.15 -15.99 -55.31
C CYS A 13 -20.12 -14.59 -55.98
N LEU A 14 -19.72 -13.57 -55.22
CA LEU A 14 -18.82 -12.52 -55.70
C LEU A 14 -17.68 -12.31 -54.69
N ARG A 15 -16.45 -12.51 -55.16
CA ARG A 15 -15.19 -12.14 -54.49
C ARG A 15 -14.87 -10.68 -54.79
N ASN A 16 -14.31 -9.96 -53.81
CA ASN A 16 -13.06 -9.17 -53.90
C ASN A 16 -12.94 -8.33 -52.61
N ARG A 17 -12.01 -8.66 -51.71
CA ARG A 17 -10.61 -8.21 -51.61
C ARG A 17 -10.43 -6.85 -50.90
N SER A 18 -9.44 -6.89 -50.00
CA SER A 18 -8.63 -5.79 -49.42
C SER A 18 -9.28 -4.86 -48.40
N GLY A 19 -8.70 -4.82 -47.20
CA GLY A 19 -8.92 -3.74 -46.23
C GLY A 19 -8.59 -4.13 -44.80
N ASP A 20 -7.46 -3.63 -44.32
CA ASP A 20 -6.93 -3.69 -42.96
C ASP A 20 -7.88 -3.17 -41.86
N SER A 21 -7.63 -3.63 -40.63
CA SER A 21 -7.98 -3.00 -39.34
C SER A 21 -9.48 -2.94 -38.98
N LEU A 22 -9.92 -3.22 -37.76
CA LEU A 22 -9.46 -2.65 -36.50
C LEU A 22 -9.61 -3.67 -35.36
N LEU A 23 -8.52 -3.80 -34.62
CA LEU A 23 -8.47 -4.41 -33.30
C LEU A 23 -9.21 -3.48 -32.33
N GLU A 24 -10.42 -3.83 -31.92
CA GLU A 24 -10.98 -3.30 -30.68
C GLU A 24 -10.43 -4.16 -29.53
N GLY A 25 -9.23 -3.77 -29.10
CA GLY A 25 -8.71 -4.20 -27.81
C GLY A 25 -9.60 -3.60 -26.74
N GLU A 26 -10.38 -4.45 -26.06
CA GLU A 26 -10.91 -4.17 -24.74
C GLU A 26 -9.72 -3.84 -23.82
N ARG A 27 -9.41 -2.56 -23.74
CA ARG A 27 -8.51 -2.01 -22.75
C ARG A 27 -9.26 -2.14 -21.43
N THR A 28 -9.06 -3.26 -20.74
CA THR A 28 -9.44 -3.40 -19.35
C THR A 28 -8.79 -2.22 -18.63
N VAL A 29 -9.58 -1.21 -18.31
CA VAL A 29 -9.19 -0.18 -17.36
C VAL A 29 -8.94 -0.97 -16.09
N ARG A 30 -7.66 -1.15 -15.74
CA ARG A 30 -7.30 -1.69 -14.42
C ARG A 30 -7.85 -0.68 -13.44
N THR A 31 -8.96 -1.03 -12.81
CA THR A 31 -9.51 -0.32 -11.68
C THR A 31 -8.38 -0.16 -10.67
N SER A 32 -8.23 1.06 -10.17
CA SER A 32 -7.31 1.46 -9.11
C SER A 32 -7.16 0.36 -8.06
N SER A 33 -5.93 0.14 -7.59
CA SER A 33 -5.66 -0.75 -6.45
C SER A 33 -6.62 -0.43 -5.31
N GLU A 34 -7.40 -1.43 -4.86
CA GLU A 34 -8.37 -1.26 -3.77
C GLU A 34 -7.64 -1.11 -2.43
N GLU A 35 -7.22 0.13 -2.16
CA GLU A 35 -6.62 0.58 -0.91
C GLU A 35 -7.47 0.17 0.31
N GLY A 36 -6.83 -0.07 1.45
CA GLY A 36 -7.57 -0.31 2.70
C GLY A 36 -8.31 -1.65 2.82
N ILE A 37 -8.24 -2.55 1.83
CA ILE A 37 -8.87 -3.88 1.86
C ILE A 37 -7.93 -4.93 2.47
N ILE A 38 -8.42 -5.64 3.49
CA ILE A 38 -7.70 -6.75 4.13
C ILE A 38 -7.77 -7.99 3.22
N ARG A 39 -6.61 -8.48 2.78
CA ARG A 39 -6.48 -9.68 1.90
C ARG A 39 -5.73 -10.85 2.55
N PHE A 40 -5.60 -10.82 3.87
CA PHE A 40 -5.02 -11.89 4.68
C PHE A 40 -6.06 -12.45 5.66
N ARG A 41 -5.84 -13.67 6.16
CA ARG A 41 -6.65 -14.22 7.25
C ARG A 41 -6.24 -13.59 8.57
N SER A 42 -7.17 -12.88 9.21
CA SER A 42 -6.96 -12.26 10.52
C SER A 42 -7.53 -13.14 11.63
N HIS A 43 -6.67 -13.55 12.56
CA HIS A 43 -7.05 -14.21 13.81
C HIS A 43 -7.02 -13.18 14.94
N LEU A 44 -8.07 -12.35 14.99
CA LEU A 44 -8.19 -11.28 15.99
C LEU A 44 -8.78 -11.83 17.30
N ASN A 45 -7.97 -11.80 18.34
CA ASN A 45 -8.39 -11.99 19.71
C ASN A 45 -8.82 -10.65 20.32
N ARG A 46 -10.10 -10.55 20.69
CA ARG A 46 -10.72 -9.28 21.09
C ARG A 46 -10.38 -8.91 22.53
N ILE A 47 -9.18 -8.37 22.72
CA ILE A 47 -8.67 -7.89 24.01
C ILE A 47 -8.25 -6.43 23.88
N PRO A 48 -8.74 -5.52 24.74
CA PRO A 48 -8.31 -4.12 24.73
C PRO A 48 -6.82 -3.99 25.05
N LEU A 49 -6.12 -3.20 24.23
CA LEU A 49 -4.74 -2.82 24.54
C LEU A 49 -4.71 -1.81 25.70
N GLN A 50 -3.69 -1.94 26.54
CA GLN A 50 -3.42 -0.97 27.60
C GLN A 50 -2.56 0.19 27.05
N PRO A 51 -2.72 1.41 27.58
CA PRO A 51 -1.85 2.53 27.25
C PRO A 51 -0.38 2.19 27.46
N SER A 52 0.47 2.62 26.54
CA SER A 52 1.91 2.42 26.59
C SER A 52 2.64 3.55 25.89
N LEU A 53 3.96 3.68 26.13
CA LEU A 53 4.79 4.66 25.44
C LEU A 53 4.74 4.46 23.92
N ALA A 54 4.82 3.21 23.44
CA ALA A 54 4.75 2.91 22.00
C ALA A 54 3.43 3.38 21.35
N ILE A 55 2.29 3.21 22.05
CA ILE A 55 1.01 3.72 21.56
C ILE A 55 1.00 5.26 21.54
N ALA A 56 1.54 5.91 22.57
CA ALA A 56 1.63 7.37 22.59
C ALA A 56 2.52 7.93 21.47
N GLU A 57 3.64 7.26 21.18
CA GLU A 57 4.53 7.59 20.07
C GLU A 57 3.85 7.43 18.71
N LEU A 58 3.13 6.31 18.52
CA LEU A 58 2.32 6.07 17.32
C LEU A 58 1.25 7.15 17.13
N MET A 59 0.53 7.50 18.19
CA MET A 59 -0.49 8.56 18.16
C MET A 59 0.12 9.90 17.76
N ALA A 60 1.23 10.30 18.37
CA ALA A 60 1.88 11.58 18.08
C ALA A 60 2.32 11.71 16.63
N TRP A 61 2.96 10.66 16.08
CA TRP A 61 3.40 10.64 14.68
C TRP A 61 2.24 10.52 13.71
N ARG A 62 1.23 9.70 14.00
CA ARG A 62 0.03 9.58 13.17
C ARG A 62 -0.70 10.91 13.08
N ASP A 63 -0.89 11.62 14.19
CA ASP A 63 -1.55 12.93 14.21
C ASP A 63 -0.78 13.97 13.39
N MET A 64 0.56 13.91 13.42
CA MET A 64 1.40 14.77 12.57
C MET A 64 1.20 14.46 11.08
N LEU A 65 1.28 13.19 10.69
CA LEU A 65 1.12 12.78 9.29
C LEU A 65 -0.32 13.00 8.79
N TYR A 66 -1.31 12.89 9.67
CA TYR A 66 -2.71 13.23 9.38
C TYR A 66 -2.87 14.72 9.05
N ARG A 67 -2.28 15.62 9.86
CA ARG A 67 -2.27 17.06 9.58
C ARG A 67 -1.54 17.44 8.28
N LEU A 68 -0.63 16.58 7.82
CA LEU A 68 0.07 16.74 6.55
C LEU A 68 -0.66 16.06 5.37
N HIS A 69 -1.84 15.47 5.60
CA HIS A 69 -2.62 14.71 4.61
C HIS A 69 -1.88 13.51 4.00
N LEU A 70 -0.86 12.99 4.70
CA LEU A 70 -0.09 11.81 4.33
C LEU A 70 -0.74 10.50 4.83
N VAL A 71 -1.50 10.61 5.92
CA VAL A 71 -2.44 9.59 6.44
C VAL A 71 -3.82 10.24 6.46
N GLY A 72 -4.87 9.53 6.09
CA GLY A 72 -6.17 10.19 6.01
C GLY A 72 -7.27 9.39 5.35
N GLN A 73 -8.27 10.11 4.87
CA GLN A 73 -9.33 9.61 4.00
C GLN A 73 -9.66 10.72 3.00
N ASP A 74 -9.91 10.36 1.75
CA ASP A 74 -10.29 11.29 0.70
C ASP A 74 -11.44 10.67 -0.10
N ALA A 75 -12.56 11.40 -0.26
CA ALA A 75 -13.75 10.90 -0.94
C ALA A 75 -13.52 10.60 -2.44
N PHE A 76 -12.50 11.21 -3.05
CA PHE A 76 -12.18 11.10 -4.47
C PHE A 76 -11.00 10.16 -4.75
N ARG A 77 -10.29 9.70 -3.72
CA ARG A 77 -9.22 8.70 -3.83
C ARG A 77 -9.67 7.41 -3.16
N TYR A 78 -9.16 6.27 -3.60
CA TYR A 78 -9.28 5.01 -2.86
C TYR A 78 -10.72 4.59 -2.54
N SER A 79 -11.70 4.97 -3.37
CA SER A 79 -13.13 4.75 -3.13
C SER A 79 -13.62 5.30 -1.77
N GLY A 80 -12.97 6.33 -1.24
CA GLY A 80 -13.29 6.88 0.08
C GLY A 80 -12.78 6.06 1.25
N LEU A 81 -11.90 5.07 1.05
CA LEU A 81 -11.31 4.30 2.15
C LEU A 81 -10.17 5.07 2.82
N GLY A 82 -9.95 4.77 4.11
CA GLY A 82 -8.84 5.35 4.86
C GLY A 82 -7.50 4.77 4.40
N PHE A 83 -6.46 5.60 4.36
CA PHE A 83 -5.14 5.27 3.85
C PHE A 83 -4.01 5.66 4.83
N GLY A 84 -2.86 5.01 4.68
CA GLY A 84 -1.69 5.20 5.55
C GLY A 84 -1.82 4.48 6.90
N ASN A 85 -0.70 3.97 7.42
CA ASN A 85 -0.66 3.21 8.67
C ASN A 85 0.75 3.17 9.27
N LEU A 86 0.82 2.97 10.58
CA LEU A 86 2.08 3.04 11.33
C LEU A 86 2.19 1.85 12.28
N SER A 87 3.41 1.38 12.52
CA SER A 87 3.68 0.38 13.56
C SER A 87 5.00 0.61 14.29
N ILE A 88 5.06 0.11 15.52
CA ILE A 88 6.26 0.03 16.35
C ILE A 88 6.46 -1.43 16.81
N ARG A 89 7.70 -1.92 16.74
CA ARG A 89 8.06 -3.26 17.19
C ARG A 89 7.78 -3.45 18.69
N ALA A 90 7.13 -4.55 19.03
CA ALA A 90 6.83 -4.95 20.40
C ALA A 90 7.84 -6.03 20.83
N ARG A 91 9.02 -5.60 21.32
CA ARG A 91 10.16 -6.49 21.59
C ARG A 91 9.91 -7.59 22.63
N GLN A 92 8.84 -7.49 23.42
CA GLN A 92 8.40 -8.54 24.32
C GLN A 92 7.85 -9.79 23.59
N TYR A 93 7.58 -9.69 22.28
CA TYR A 93 7.18 -10.80 21.42
C TYR A 93 8.19 -10.98 20.28
N PRO A 94 8.64 -12.21 19.96
CA PRO A 94 9.65 -12.44 18.92
C PRO A 94 9.29 -11.86 17.55
N ALA A 95 8.01 -11.94 17.17
CA ALA A 95 7.49 -11.46 15.87
C ALA A 95 6.54 -10.27 16.01
N GLY A 96 6.46 -9.66 17.20
CA GLY A 96 5.35 -8.77 17.52
C GLY A 96 5.62 -7.29 17.24
N PHE A 97 4.53 -6.60 16.95
CA PHE A 97 4.50 -5.15 16.75
C PHE A 97 3.09 -4.60 17.00
N VAL A 98 3.01 -3.38 17.49
CA VAL A 98 1.76 -2.64 17.62
C VAL A 98 1.53 -1.86 16.33
N VAL A 99 0.36 -1.96 15.73
CA VAL A 99 0.00 -1.32 14.45
C VAL A 99 -1.34 -0.60 14.57
N THR A 100 -1.50 0.48 13.80
CA THR A 100 -2.80 1.15 13.63
C THR A 100 -3.85 0.18 13.06
N GLY A 101 -5.08 0.32 13.52
CA GLY A 101 -6.21 -0.46 13.03
C GLY A 101 -6.63 -0.05 11.61
N SER A 102 -7.26 -0.99 10.90
CA SER A 102 -7.81 -0.76 9.56
C SER A 102 -8.93 0.29 9.58
N GLN A 103 -9.04 1.06 8.50
CA GLN A 103 -10.08 2.08 8.29
C GLN A 103 -10.16 3.16 9.37
N THR A 104 -9.04 3.48 10.02
CA THR A 104 -8.94 4.56 11.03
C THR A 104 -8.47 5.90 10.43
N GLY A 105 -8.19 5.94 9.13
CA GLY A 105 -7.65 7.12 8.43
C GLY A 105 -8.55 8.36 8.52
N HIS A 106 -9.87 8.20 8.66
CA HIS A 106 -10.84 9.29 8.74
C HIS A 106 -10.90 10.01 10.09
N LEU A 107 -10.31 9.43 11.15
CA LEU A 107 -10.35 9.99 12.50
C LEU A 107 -9.28 11.07 12.67
N ASP A 108 -9.58 12.16 13.37
CA ASP A 108 -8.56 13.19 13.65
C ASP A 108 -7.52 12.70 14.68
N HIS A 109 -8.00 11.99 15.69
CA HIS A 109 -7.20 11.45 16.79
C HIS A 109 -7.56 9.99 17.04
N LEU A 110 -6.54 9.20 17.37
CA LEU A 110 -6.71 7.80 17.78
C LEU A 110 -6.58 7.65 19.29
N ASP A 111 -7.12 6.55 19.81
CA ASP A 111 -6.91 6.10 21.19
C ASP A 111 -6.45 4.63 21.18
N CYS A 112 -6.28 4.02 22.36
CA CYS A 112 -5.81 2.63 22.49
C CYS A 112 -6.70 1.59 21.79
N CYS A 113 -7.99 1.84 21.57
CA CYS A 113 -8.90 0.90 20.91
C CYS A 113 -8.72 0.84 19.38
N HIS A 114 -7.97 1.81 18.83
CA HIS A 114 -7.65 1.94 17.41
C HIS A 114 -6.31 1.31 17.03
N PHE A 115 -5.70 0.53 17.93
CA PHE A 115 -4.46 -0.21 17.68
C PHE A 115 -4.64 -1.70 17.94
N CYS A 116 -3.79 -2.49 17.30
CA CYS A 116 -3.69 -3.93 17.51
C CYS A 116 -2.24 -4.33 17.76
N LEU A 117 -2.02 -5.29 18.64
CA LEU A 117 -0.74 -5.97 18.81
C LEU A 117 -0.74 -7.20 17.91
N ILE A 118 0.09 -7.22 16.87
CA ILE A 118 0.39 -8.43 16.13
C ILE A 118 1.33 -9.30 16.97
N THR A 119 1.00 -10.58 17.12
CA THR A 119 1.77 -11.54 17.93
C THR A 119 2.45 -12.61 17.08
N ALA A 120 1.88 -12.92 15.91
CA ALA A 120 2.44 -13.84 14.93
C ALA A 120 1.90 -13.51 13.52
N TRP A 121 2.60 -14.00 12.50
CA TRP A 121 2.22 -13.83 11.10
C TRP A 121 2.87 -14.88 10.20
N THR A 122 2.24 -15.14 9.06
CA THR A 122 2.79 -15.93 7.94
C THR A 122 2.52 -15.18 6.64
N LEU A 123 3.49 -15.18 5.71
CA LEU A 123 3.27 -14.59 4.38
C LEU A 123 2.58 -15.58 3.44
N VAL A 124 2.92 -16.87 3.52
CA VAL A 124 2.35 -17.91 2.64
C VAL A 124 1.95 -19.14 3.48
N PRO A 125 0.64 -19.38 3.70
CA PRO A 125 -0.48 -18.50 3.35
C PRO A 125 -0.46 -17.17 4.12
N PRO A 126 -1.09 -16.10 3.61
CA PRO A 126 -1.10 -14.79 4.27
C PRO A 126 -2.05 -14.82 5.48
N GLU A 127 -1.49 -14.94 6.69
CA GLU A 127 -2.24 -14.96 7.95
C GLU A 127 -1.54 -14.10 9.02
N LEU A 128 -2.32 -13.58 9.96
CA LEU A 128 -1.80 -12.92 11.17
C LEU A 128 -2.65 -13.21 12.40
N TRP A 129 -2.02 -13.09 13.56
CA TRP A 129 -2.65 -13.19 14.88
C TRP A 129 -2.47 -11.85 15.59
N ALA A 130 -3.57 -11.35 16.13
CA ALA A 130 -3.60 -10.03 16.74
C ALA A 130 -4.40 -10.02 18.04
N ASP A 131 -3.93 -9.26 19.02
CA ASP A 131 -4.72 -8.85 20.18
C ASP A 131 -5.15 -7.39 19.98
N GLY A 132 -6.45 -7.12 20.09
CA GLY A 132 -6.99 -5.76 19.91
C GLY A 132 -8.51 -5.74 19.75
N THR A 133 -9.11 -4.56 19.79
CA THR A 133 -10.56 -4.40 19.59
C THR A 133 -10.96 -4.11 18.14
N ILE A 134 -9.98 -3.80 17.29
CA ILE A 134 -10.14 -3.45 15.87
C ILE A 134 -9.39 -4.46 15.00
N GLN A 135 -9.73 -4.53 13.71
CA GLN A 135 -8.90 -5.28 12.75
C GLN A 135 -7.58 -4.53 12.54
N PRO A 136 -6.43 -5.23 12.40
CA PRO A 136 -5.18 -4.57 12.08
C PRO A 136 -5.22 -4.01 10.65
N SER A 137 -4.36 -3.03 10.35
CA SER A 137 -4.25 -2.42 9.02
C SER A 137 -4.16 -3.48 7.90
N SER A 138 -4.75 -3.18 6.73
CA SER A 138 -4.67 -3.98 5.50
C SER A 138 -3.24 -4.25 5.04
N GLU A 139 -2.27 -3.43 5.45
CA GLU A 139 -0.85 -3.56 5.08
C GLU A 139 0.03 -4.11 6.20
N SER A 140 -0.56 -4.70 7.24
CA SER A 140 0.20 -5.26 8.36
C SER A 140 1.21 -6.32 7.92
N LEU A 141 0.96 -7.06 6.83
CA LEU A 141 1.93 -8.02 6.27
C LEU A 141 3.16 -7.34 5.65
N THR A 142 3.01 -6.14 5.08
CA THR A 142 4.13 -5.33 4.58
C THR A 142 5.05 -4.92 5.75
N HIS A 143 4.47 -4.50 6.88
CA HIS A 143 5.22 -4.17 8.10
C HIS A 143 5.91 -5.42 8.67
N ALA A 144 5.20 -6.54 8.69
CA ALA A 144 5.73 -7.83 9.12
C ALA A 144 6.94 -8.28 8.27
N ALA A 145 6.90 -8.04 6.94
CA ALA A 145 8.02 -8.35 6.06
C ALA A 145 9.28 -7.55 6.41
N VAL A 146 9.16 -6.25 6.70
CA VAL A 146 10.29 -5.43 7.17
C VAL A 146 10.85 -5.99 8.49
N TYR A 147 9.97 -6.21 9.48
CA TYR A 147 10.40 -6.71 10.79
C TYR A 147 11.00 -8.12 10.73
N GLY A 148 10.55 -8.96 9.80
CA GLY A 148 11.10 -10.30 9.58
C GLY A 148 12.48 -10.31 8.91
N CYS A 149 12.90 -9.20 8.31
CA CYS A 149 14.21 -9.09 7.63
C CYS A 149 15.25 -8.31 8.44
N SER A 150 14.83 -7.47 9.39
CA SER A 150 15.74 -6.61 10.16
C SER A 150 15.34 -6.50 11.63
N ASP A 151 16.17 -7.02 12.52
CA ASP A 151 16.04 -6.86 13.98
C ASP A 151 16.28 -5.41 14.43
N HIS A 152 16.95 -4.63 13.59
CA HIS A 152 17.19 -3.20 13.79
C HIS A 152 15.92 -2.38 13.60
N ALA A 153 15.05 -2.74 12.64
CA ALA A 153 13.81 -2.03 12.41
C ALA A 153 12.92 -2.05 13.67
N GLY A 154 12.72 -0.87 14.27
CA GLY A 154 11.86 -0.65 15.43
C GLY A 154 10.55 0.05 15.10
N ALA A 155 10.45 0.66 13.92
CA ALA A 155 9.21 1.24 13.43
C ALA A 155 9.08 1.16 11.90
N VAL A 156 7.85 1.14 11.43
CA VAL A 156 7.48 1.18 10.01
C VAL A 156 6.32 2.15 9.83
N ILE A 157 6.42 3.02 8.83
CA ILE A 157 5.43 4.04 8.48
C ILE A 157 5.08 3.83 7.00
N HIS A 158 3.80 3.69 6.70
CA HIS A 158 3.26 3.75 5.36
C HIS A 158 2.36 4.98 5.22
N VAL A 159 2.57 5.74 4.15
CA VAL A 159 1.79 6.95 3.81
C VAL A 159 1.49 7.03 2.33
N HIS A 160 0.62 7.96 1.95
CA HIS A 160 0.36 8.30 0.56
C HIS A 160 0.84 9.73 0.25
N CYS A 161 1.81 9.87 -0.65
CA CYS A 161 2.37 11.14 -1.11
C CYS A 161 2.47 11.16 -2.65
N PRO A 162 1.46 11.72 -3.35
CA PRO A 162 1.47 11.80 -4.80
C PRO A 162 2.68 12.55 -5.36
N GLU A 163 3.14 13.60 -4.69
CA GLU A 163 4.25 14.44 -5.12
C GLU A 163 5.54 13.63 -5.21
N LEU A 164 5.81 12.77 -4.21
CA LEU A 164 6.99 11.91 -4.21
C LEU A 164 6.82 10.70 -5.14
N TRP A 165 5.64 10.09 -5.17
CA TRP A 165 5.39 8.88 -5.96
C TRP A 165 5.49 9.12 -7.47
N HIS A 166 5.00 10.26 -7.96
CA HIS A 166 5.14 10.64 -9.38
C HIS A 166 6.61 10.89 -9.79
N LEU A 167 7.50 11.11 -8.82
CA LEU A 167 8.93 11.31 -9.05
C LEU A 167 9.74 10.02 -9.01
N GLN A 168 9.13 8.84 -8.97
CA GLN A 168 9.82 7.55 -8.88
C GLN A 168 10.89 7.27 -9.95
N ARG A 169 10.88 7.99 -11.08
CA ARG A 169 11.94 7.94 -12.12
C ARG A 169 12.97 9.05 -12.03
N ALA A 170 12.75 10.03 -11.17
CA ALA A 170 13.53 11.24 -11.04
C ALA A 170 14.29 11.32 -9.71
N VAL A 171 13.82 10.64 -8.66
CA VAL A 171 14.54 10.51 -7.37
C VAL A 171 15.30 9.19 -7.29
N ASP A 172 16.41 9.20 -6.56
CA ASP A 172 17.23 8.01 -6.30
C ASP A 172 16.69 7.27 -5.06
N LEU A 173 15.41 6.86 -5.14
CA LEU A 173 14.76 6.02 -4.13
C LEU A 173 14.51 4.63 -4.70
N PRO A 174 14.70 3.56 -3.90
CA PRO A 174 14.26 2.23 -4.28
C PRO A 174 12.76 2.20 -4.55
N VAL A 175 12.35 1.45 -5.57
CA VAL A 175 10.96 1.29 -5.99
C VAL A 175 10.61 -0.19 -6.05
N THR A 176 9.48 -0.59 -5.46
CA THR A 176 8.98 -1.98 -5.57
C THR A 176 8.51 -2.29 -7.00
N ASP A 177 8.46 -3.57 -7.38
CA ASP A 177 7.87 -4.00 -8.66
C ASP A 177 6.44 -3.42 -8.81
N PRO A 178 6.11 -2.73 -9.93
CA PRO A 178 4.77 -2.22 -10.22
C PRO A 178 3.65 -3.28 -10.25
N LYS A 179 4.00 -4.57 -10.30
CA LYS A 179 3.03 -5.68 -10.21
C LYS A 179 2.68 -6.04 -8.77
N ALA A 180 3.46 -5.62 -7.79
CA ALA A 180 3.21 -5.89 -6.37
C ALA A 180 2.20 -4.87 -5.82
N GLY A 181 0.92 -5.27 -5.76
CA GLY A 181 -0.18 -4.37 -5.44
C GLY A 181 -0.48 -4.19 -3.95
N CYS A 182 -1.15 -3.07 -3.62
CA CYS A 182 -1.64 -2.75 -2.27
C CYS A 182 -2.33 -3.93 -1.56
N GLY A 183 -2.01 -4.13 -0.28
CA GLY A 183 -2.64 -5.11 0.61
C GLY A 183 -2.44 -6.58 0.21
N THR A 184 -1.65 -6.86 -0.83
CA THR A 184 -1.39 -8.23 -1.29
C THR A 184 -0.19 -8.86 -0.57
N VAL A 185 -0.14 -10.20 -0.57
CA VAL A 185 1.07 -10.93 -0.19
C VAL A 185 2.26 -10.59 -1.09
N ASP A 186 2.01 -10.28 -2.37
CA ASP A 186 3.06 -9.98 -3.34
C ASP A 186 3.84 -8.73 -2.93
N LEU A 187 3.18 -7.71 -2.36
CA LEU A 187 3.84 -6.53 -1.82
C LEU A 187 4.75 -6.85 -0.62
N ALA A 188 4.28 -7.69 0.30
CA ALA A 188 5.10 -8.12 1.44
C ALA A 188 6.31 -8.98 1.00
N LEU A 189 6.13 -9.85 0.00
CA LEU A 189 7.21 -10.64 -0.59
C LEU A 189 8.22 -9.76 -1.34
N GLU A 190 7.73 -8.72 -2.02
CA GLU A 190 8.56 -7.77 -2.75
C GLU A 190 9.39 -6.90 -1.79
N VAL A 191 8.80 -6.44 -0.69
CA VAL A 191 9.54 -5.77 0.39
C VAL A 191 10.63 -6.68 0.95
N LYS A 192 10.33 -7.97 1.17
CA LYS A 192 11.33 -8.94 1.62
C LYS A 192 12.47 -9.13 0.60
N ARG A 193 12.15 -9.19 -0.69
CA ARG A 193 13.17 -9.24 -1.76
C ARG A 193 14.05 -7.99 -1.73
N MET A 194 13.45 -6.80 -1.67
CA MET A 194 14.19 -5.54 -1.63
C MET A 194 15.06 -5.42 -0.39
N MET A 195 14.58 -5.84 0.79
CA MET A 195 15.40 -5.88 2.01
C MET A 195 16.67 -6.71 1.76
N ALA A 196 16.53 -7.91 1.19
CA ALA A 196 17.68 -8.76 0.90
C ALA A 196 18.64 -8.14 -0.14
N ASP A 197 18.10 -7.64 -1.25
CA ASP A 197 18.90 -7.10 -2.36
C ASP A 197 19.66 -5.82 -1.97
N LEU A 198 19.11 -5.02 -1.05
CA LEU A 198 19.73 -3.82 -0.50
C LEU A 198 20.62 -4.08 0.72
N GLY A 199 20.83 -5.35 1.10
CA GLY A 199 21.72 -5.74 2.19
C GLY A 199 21.15 -5.51 3.59
N ASN A 200 19.83 -5.66 3.76
CA ASN A 200 19.06 -5.48 5.00
C ASN A 200 19.40 -4.15 5.71
N PRO A 201 19.14 -3.01 5.06
CA PRO A 201 19.50 -1.72 5.63
C PRO A 201 18.78 -1.47 6.96
N GLU A 202 19.40 -0.70 7.85
CA GLU A 202 18.81 -0.35 9.15
C GLU A 202 17.69 0.70 9.03
N THR A 203 17.71 1.49 7.96
CA THR A 203 16.71 2.52 7.62
C THR A 203 16.40 2.50 6.13
N GLY A 204 15.23 2.97 5.74
CA GLY A 204 14.87 3.07 4.33
C GLY A 204 13.63 3.92 4.11
N VAL A 205 13.56 4.54 2.93
CA VAL A 205 12.36 5.17 2.37
C VAL A 205 12.22 4.67 0.95
N TRP A 206 11.12 3.96 0.65
CA TRP A 206 10.89 3.30 -0.63
C TRP A 206 9.56 3.74 -1.22
N ILE A 207 9.52 3.79 -2.55
CA ILE A 207 8.29 4.04 -3.30
C ILE A 207 7.63 2.70 -3.62
N LEU A 208 6.34 2.59 -3.37
CA LEU A 208 5.57 1.39 -3.66
C LEU A 208 5.03 1.48 -5.09
N GLY A 209 5.76 0.96 -6.07
CA GLY A 209 5.48 1.15 -7.50
C GLY A 209 4.13 0.60 -7.97
N GLY A 210 3.61 -0.45 -7.33
CA GLY A 210 2.30 -1.05 -7.62
C GLY A 210 1.17 -0.55 -6.72
N HIS A 211 1.43 0.46 -5.90
CA HIS A 211 0.52 1.00 -4.89
C HIS A 211 0.52 2.52 -5.03
N GLU A 212 -0.51 3.04 -5.70
CA GLU A 212 -0.59 4.45 -6.08
C GLU A 212 -0.42 5.38 -4.89
N ASP A 213 0.50 6.34 -5.03
CA ASP A 213 0.98 7.28 -4.03
C ASP A 213 1.70 6.68 -2.82
N GLY A 214 1.80 5.35 -2.73
CA GLY A 214 2.31 4.65 -1.56
C GLY A 214 3.81 4.84 -1.34
N ILE A 215 4.18 5.26 -0.12
CA ILE A 215 5.55 5.38 0.36
C ILE A 215 5.69 4.55 1.63
N LEU A 216 6.79 3.80 1.74
CA LEU A 216 7.13 3.02 2.92
C LEU A 216 8.42 3.56 3.53
N ALA A 217 8.42 3.84 4.83
CA ALA A 217 9.60 4.23 5.58
C ALA A 217 9.79 3.35 6.80
N PHE A 218 11.03 3.04 7.15
CA PHE A 218 11.35 2.27 8.35
C PHE A 218 12.69 2.71 8.95
N GLY A 219 12.86 2.40 10.23
CA GLY A 219 14.07 2.75 10.97
C GLY A 219 14.10 2.14 12.36
N PRO A 220 15.16 2.43 13.14
CA PRO A 220 15.33 1.89 14.50
C PRO A 220 14.25 2.34 15.49
N ASP A 221 13.60 3.46 15.18
CA ASP A 221 12.50 4.05 15.94
C ASP A 221 11.62 4.89 15.00
N ILE A 222 10.43 5.25 15.49
CA ILE A 222 9.43 5.98 14.70
C ILE A 222 9.87 7.40 14.34
N THR A 223 10.73 8.02 15.15
CA THR A 223 11.25 9.36 14.89
C THR A 223 12.24 9.33 13.74
N THR A 224 13.17 8.38 13.74
CA THR A 224 14.13 8.19 12.64
C THR A 224 13.42 7.85 11.34
N ALA A 225 12.42 6.95 11.38
CA ALA A 225 11.61 6.62 10.19
C ALA A 225 10.81 7.84 9.69
N GLY A 226 10.15 8.56 10.60
CA GLY A 226 9.32 9.71 10.28
C GLY A 226 10.11 10.89 9.72
N LEU A 227 11.27 11.22 10.31
CA LEU A 227 12.12 12.30 9.81
C LEU A 227 12.71 11.97 8.43
N SER A 228 13.11 10.71 8.20
CA SER A 228 13.58 10.26 6.88
C SER A 228 12.48 10.36 5.82
N LEU A 229 11.25 9.97 6.17
CA LEU A 229 10.08 10.14 5.32
C LEU A 229 9.83 11.62 4.98
N LEU A 230 9.76 12.48 6.01
CA LEU A 230 9.48 13.91 5.82
C LEU A 230 10.55 14.61 4.98
N HIS A 231 11.82 14.22 5.11
CA HIS A 231 12.88 14.69 4.23
C HIS A 231 12.56 14.43 2.76
N TRP A 232 12.17 13.20 2.42
CA TRP A 232 11.86 12.83 1.03
C TRP A 232 10.54 13.44 0.53
N VAL A 233 9.53 13.58 1.40
CA VAL A 233 8.31 14.34 1.07
C VAL A 233 8.68 15.77 0.69
N ALA A 234 9.53 16.44 1.47
CA ALA A 234 10.00 17.79 1.16
C ALA A 234 10.78 17.86 -0.16
N VAL A 235 11.65 16.88 -0.44
CA VAL A 235 12.35 16.76 -1.74
C VAL A 235 11.34 16.64 -2.89
N GLY A 236 10.27 15.85 -2.69
CA GLY A 236 9.19 15.71 -3.67
C GLY A 236 8.50 17.03 -3.98
N CYS A 237 8.04 17.74 -2.94
CA CYS A 237 7.40 19.05 -3.07
C CYS A 237 8.34 20.08 -3.73
N ILE A 238 9.62 20.13 -3.35
CA ILE A 238 10.60 21.06 -3.94
C ILE A 238 10.69 20.85 -5.46
N ARG A 239 10.78 19.60 -5.92
CA ARG A 239 10.86 19.27 -7.35
C ARG A 239 9.59 19.62 -8.09
N GLU A 240 8.42 19.37 -7.50
CA GLU A 240 7.13 19.76 -8.06
C GLU A 240 7.03 21.29 -8.24
N HIS A 241 7.45 22.07 -7.23
CA HIS A 241 7.50 23.53 -7.33
C HIS A 241 8.50 24.03 -8.38
N GLN A 242 9.68 23.42 -8.48
CA GLN A 242 10.66 23.76 -9.52
C GLN A 242 10.08 23.57 -10.92
N GLN A 243 9.39 22.44 -11.17
CA GLN A 243 8.74 22.18 -12.46
C GLN A 243 7.69 23.25 -12.79
N ARG A 244 6.84 23.63 -11.83
CA ARG A 244 5.85 24.70 -12.01
C ARG A 244 6.48 26.05 -12.36
N LEU A 245 7.57 26.42 -11.69
CA LEU A 245 8.30 27.66 -11.98
C LEU A 245 8.90 27.66 -13.38
N THR A 246 9.41 26.52 -13.86
CA THR A 246 10.00 26.41 -15.21
C THR A 246 8.97 26.33 -16.33
N CYS A 247 7.80 25.73 -16.10
CA CYS A 247 6.73 25.64 -17.10
C CYS A 247 5.91 26.93 -17.23
N GLY A 248 5.84 27.76 -16.19
CA GLY A 248 5.14 29.05 -16.20
C GLY A 248 5.90 30.20 -16.88
N THR A 249 7.13 29.96 -17.32
CA THR A 249 8.00 30.94 -18.02
C THR A 249 8.09 30.72 -19.54
N ALA A 250 7.29 29.82 -20.11
CA ALA A 250 7.23 29.51 -21.54
C ALA A 250 6.02 30.18 -22.23
#